data_AF-A0A1G1T6J7-F1
#
_entry.id   AF-A0A1G1T6J7-F1
#
_cell.length_a   1.000
_cell.length_b   1.000
_cell.length_c   1.000
_cell.angle_alpha   90.00
_cell.angle_beta   90.00
_cell.angle_gamma   90.00
#
_symmetry.space_group_name_H-M   'P 1'
#
loop_
_entity.id
_entity.type
_entity.pdbx_description
1 polymer ?
#
loop_
_entity_poly.entity_id
_entity_poly.type
_entity_poly.pdbx_seq_one_letter_code
_entity_poly.pdbx_strand_id
1 'polypeptide(L)'
;MLFDDDTSKTPRNDSLIGNLTGYLDTRIDLVRLEIQQKVSTVFVSTVHGVTLALLALMFVIFLSVFAGLALNSALDSSFWGFGIVAGFYLILLVLVLVGVDKAAFQGIANKALKDTIYKSDKRQA
;
A
#
# COMPACT_ATOMS: atom_id res chain seq x y z
N MET A 1 16.85 -41.79 64.47
CA MET A 1 17.00 -40.67 63.53
C MET A 1 16.44 -41.16 62.20
N LEU A 2 15.19 -40.81 61.93
CA LEU A 2 14.59 -40.92 60.60
C LEU A 2 14.55 -39.51 60.02
N PHE A 3 14.33 -39.41 58.71
CA PHE A 3 14.25 -38.18 57.91
C PHE A 3 15.58 -37.73 57.30
N ASP A 4 16.19 -38.61 56.50
CA ASP A 4 16.75 -38.14 55.23
C ASP A 4 15.55 -38.00 54.26
N ASP A 5 15.05 -36.77 54.18
CA ASP A 5 14.00 -36.34 53.26
C ASP A 5 14.59 -36.26 51.85
N ASP A 6 14.63 -37.40 51.17
CA ASP A 6 15.12 -37.54 49.80
C ASP A 6 14.14 -36.88 48.81
N THR A 7 14.41 -35.61 48.55
CA THR A 7 14.38 -34.93 47.26
C THR A 7 13.17 -35.19 46.34
N SER A 8 12.25 -34.22 46.34
CA SER A 8 11.72 -33.57 45.13
C SER A 8 11.69 -34.39 43.83
N LYS A 9 10.92 -35.47 43.77
CA LYS A 9 10.54 -36.11 42.50
C LYS A 9 9.39 -35.34 41.86
N THR A 10 9.69 -34.20 41.24
CA THR A 10 8.76 -33.60 40.27
C THR A 10 8.58 -34.60 39.12
N PRO A 11 7.33 -34.96 38.77
CA PRO A 11 7.08 -35.94 37.73
C PRO A 11 7.58 -35.38 36.39
N ARG A 12 8.27 -36.21 35.61
CA ARG A 12 8.91 -35.84 34.32
C ARG A 12 7.96 -35.20 33.30
N ASN A 13 6.64 -35.35 33.49
CA ASN A 13 5.62 -34.71 32.66
C ASN A 13 5.58 -33.19 32.85
N ASP A 14 5.80 -32.65 34.05
CA ASP A 14 5.72 -31.21 34.32
C ASP A 14 6.84 -30.44 33.62
N SER A 15 8.05 -31.03 33.54
CA SER A 15 9.17 -30.43 32.82
C SER A 15 9.02 -30.51 31.29
N LEU A 16 8.38 -31.56 30.77
CA LEU A 16 8.05 -31.66 29.34
C LEU A 16 6.92 -30.69 28.97
N ILE A 17 5.89 -30.58 29.81
CA ILE A 17 4.79 -29.64 29.64
C ILE A 17 5.32 -28.21 29.67
N GLY A 18 6.16 -27.85 30.66
CA GLY A 18 6.77 -26.53 30.77
C GLY A 18 7.64 -26.13 29.57
N ASN A 19 8.40 -27.07 29.01
CA ASN A 19 9.19 -26.82 27.80
C ASN A 19 8.29 -26.66 26.56
N LEU A 20 7.19 -27.40 26.46
CA LEU A 20 6.19 -27.26 25.38
C LEU A 20 5.46 -25.91 25.47
N THR A 21 5.03 -25.48 26.65
CA THR A 21 4.41 -24.17 26.83
C THR A 21 5.37 -23.05 26.49
N GLY A 22 6.63 -23.11 26.94
CA GLY A 22 7.62 -22.10 26.58
C GLY A 22 7.88 -22.00 25.07
N TYR A 23 7.87 -23.13 24.36
CA TYR A 23 7.96 -23.15 22.91
C TYR A 23 6.71 -22.59 22.23
N LEU A 24 5.51 -22.93 22.72
CA LEU A 24 4.25 -22.39 22.20
C LEU A 24 4.16 -20.87 22.39
N ASP A 25 4.54 -20.36 23.55
CA ASP A 25 4.58 -18.92 23.83
C ASP A 25 5.52 -18.21 22.87
N THR A 26 6.72 -18.76 22.66
CA THR A 26 7.69 -18.21 21.70
C THR A 26 7.13 -18.21 20.27
N ARG A 27 6.40 -19.26 19.87
CA ARG A 27 5.76 -19.33 18.54
C ARG A 27 4.63 -18.32 18.39
N ILE A 28 3.83 -18.10 19.44
CA ILE A 28 2.78 -17.10 19.45
C ILE A 28 3.38 -15.69 19.36
N ASP A 29 4.45 -15.41 20.10
CA ASP A 29 5.15 -14.13 20.05
C ASP A 29 5.74 -13.84 18.68
N LEU A 30 6.35 -14.86 18.03
CA LEU A 30 6.83 -14.74 16.65
C LEU A 30 5.71 -14.38 15.67
N VAL A 31 4.57 -15.09 15.75
CA VAL A 31 3.42 -14.80 14.88
C VAL A 31 2.89 -13.39 15.12
N ARG A 32 2.78 -12.96 16.38
CA ARG A 32 2.35 -11.61 16.73
C ARG A 32 3.30 -10.55 16.15
N LEU A 33 4.60 -10.78 16.24
CA LEU A 33 5.63 -9.89 15.70
C LEU A 33 5.54 -9.79 14.17
N GLU A 34 5.42 -10.92 13.47
CA GLU A 34 5.27 -10.97 12.02
C GLU A 34 4.00 -10.25 11.55
N ILE A 35 2.88 -10.43 12.26
CA ILE A 35 1.64 -9.73 11.98
C ILE A 35 1.84 -8.22 12.16
N GLN A 36 2.45 -7.78 13.26
CA GLN A 36 2.67 -6.36 13.51
C GLN A 36 3.57 -5.72 12.45
N GLN A 37 4.64 -6.42 12.03
CA GLN A 37 5.51 -5.95 10.95
C GLN A 37 4.76 -5.86 9.62
N LYS A 38 4.04 -6.92 9.21
CA LYS A 38 3.28 -6.92 7.95
C LYS A 38 2.20 -5.84 7.94
N VAL A 39 1.43 -5.71 9.03
CA VAL A 39 0.38 -4.69 9.16
C VAL A 39 0.99 -3.29 9.11
N SER A 40 2.09 -3.05 9.81
CA SER A 40 2.77 -1.75 9.80
C SER A 40 3.25 -1.38 8.39
N THR A 41 3.93 -2.30 7.70
CA THR A 41 4.43 -2.05 6.34
C THR A 41 3.29 -1.82 5.34
N VAL A 42 2.22 -2.62 5.39
CA VAL A 42 1.04 -2.44 4.52
C VAL A 42 0.32 -1.14 4.86
N PHE A 43 0.18 -0.81 6.14
CA PHE A 43 -0.49 0.41 6.57
C PHE A 43 0.25 1.66 6.08
N VAL A 44 1.57 1.75 6.30
CA VAL A 44 2.37 2.90 5.88
C VAL A 44 2.35 3.08 4.37
N SER A 45 2.54 2.00 3.61
CA SER A 45 2.52 2.05 2.15
C SER A 45 1.14 2.42 1.60
N THR A 46 0.06 1.90 2.20
CA THR A 46 -1.32 2.22 1.80
C THR A 46 -1.65 3.67 2.10
N VAL A 47 -1.38 4.15 3.32
CA VAL A 47 -1.67 5.55 3.70
C VAL A 47 -0.88 6.53 2.83
N HIS A 48 0.39 6.24 2.57
CA HIS A 48 1.20 7.07 1.68
C HIS A 48 0.64 7.08 0.25
N GLY A 49 0.34 5.91 -0.31
CA GLY A 49 -0.22 5.77 -1.65
C GLY A 49 -1.57 6.49 -1.80
N VAL A 50 -2.48 6.32 -0.84
CA VAL A 50 -3.78 6.99 -0.81
C VAL A 50 -3.63 8.50 -0.70
N THR A 51 -2.74 8.98 0.18
CA THR A 51 -2.46 10.41 0.33
C THR A 51 -1.96 11.02 -0.98
N LEU A 52 -1.01 10.35 -1.64
CA LEU A 52 -0.44 10.83 -2.90
C LEU A 52 -1.47 10.79 -4.03
N ALA A 53 -2.28 9.73 -4.12
CA ALA A 53 -3.35 9.62 -5.10
C ALA A 53 -4.41 10.73 -4.91
N LEU A 54 -4.77 11.03 -3.65
CA LEU A 54 -5.70 12.11 -3.32
C LEU A 54 -5.13 13.48 -3.74
N LEU A 55 -3.87 13.77 -3.40
CA LEU A 55 -3.21 15.02 -3.78
C LEU A 55 -3.11 15.16 -5.30
N ALA A 56 -2.74 14.10 -6.01
CA ALA A 56 -2.68 14.08 -7.47
C ALA A 56 -4.06 14.33 -8.09
N LEU A 57 -5.10 13.68 -7.56
CA LEU A 57 -6.48 13.89 -8.01
C LEU A 57 -6.91 15.35 -7.80
N MET A 58 -6.68 15.91 -6.61
CA MET A 58 -7.00 17.30 -6.31
C MET A 58 -6.27 18.26 -7.24
N PHE A 59 -4.98 18.03 -7.49
CA PHE A 59 -4.18 18.82 -8.41
C PHE A 59 -4.78 18.82 -9.82
N VAL A 60 -5.12 17.65 -10.37
CA VAL A 60 -5.71 17.53 -11.72
C VAL A 60 -7.07 18.24 -11.81
N ILE A 61 -7.91 18.11 -10.78
CA ILE A 61 -9.21 18.79 -10.74
C ILE A 61 -9.00 20.30 -10.76
N PHE A 62 -8.16 20.84 -9.86
CA PHE A 62 -7.91 22.28 -9.81
C PHE A 62 -7.25 22.79 -11.08
N LEU A 63 -6.33 22.04 -11.67
CA LEU A 63 -5.70 22.38 -12.94
C LEU A 63 -6.73 22.44 -14.08
N SER A 64 -7.68 21.50 -14.10
CA SER A 64 -8.76 21.47 -15.10
C SER A 64 -9.71 22.66 -14.94
N VAL A 65 -10.07 23.00 -13.70
CA VAL A 65 -10.88 24.18 -13.41
C VAL A 65 -10.13 25.45 -13.82
N PHE A 66 -8.86 25.57 -13.45
CA PHE A 66 -8.01 26.69 -13.84
C PHE A 66 -7.91 26.82 -15.36
N ALA A 67 -7.64 25.73 -16.08
CA ALA A 67 -7.58 25.72 -17.54
C ALA A 67 -8.91 26.15 -18.16
N GLY A 68 -10.04 25.65 -17.65
CA GLY A 68 -11.38 26.05 -18.09
C GLY A 68 -11.62 27.55 -17.89
N LEU A 69 -11.27 28.09 -16.72
CA LEU A 69 -11.39 29.52 -16.41
C LEU A 69 -10.44 30.39 -17.24
N ALA A 70 -9.20 29.96 -17.44
CA ALA A 70 -8.22 30.66 -18.27
C ALA A 70 -8.69 30.73 -19.72
N LEU A 71 -9.22 29.63 -20.26
CA LEU A 71 -9.81 29.59 -21.60
C LEU A 71 -11.07 30.45 -21.68
N ASN A 72 -11.95 30.41 -20.68
CA ASN A 72 -13.12 31.28 -20.61
C ASN A 72 -12.74 32.76 -20.72
N SER A 73 -11.71 33.19 -19.98
CA SER A 73 -11.16 34.55 -20.04
C SER A 73 -10.59 34.88 -21.43
N ALA A 74 -9.86 33.94 -22.05
CA ALA A 74 -9.28 34.13 -23.37
C ALA A 74 -10.31 34.18 -24.51
N LEU A 75 -11.44 33.47 -24.38
CA LEU A 75 -12.53 33.43 -25.35
C LEU A 75 -13.64 34.45 -25.08
N ASP A 76 -13.49 35.29 -24.04
CA ASP A 76 -14.53 36.23 -23.56
C ASP A 76 -15.91 35.55 -23.38
N SER A 77 -15.88 34.35 -22.79
CA SER A 77 -17.05 33.49 -22.63
C SER A 77 -17.13 32.90 -21.23
N SER A 78 -18.34 32.74 -20.70
CA SER A 78 -18.56 32.16 -19.38
C SER A 78 -18.40 30.64 -19.30
N PHE A 79 -18.42 29.90 -20.43
CA PHE A 79 -18.47 28.44 -20.39
C PHE A 79 -17.69 27.69 -21.47
N TRP A 80 -17.32 28.33 -22.60
CA TRP A 80 -16.68 27.64 -23.72
C TRP A 80 -15.33 26.99 -23.36
N GLY A 81 -14.59 27.57 -22.41
CA GLY A 81 -13.35 27.01 -21.87
C GLY A 81 -13.53 25.65 -21.21
N PHE A 82 -14.62 25.44 -20.46
CA PHE A 82 -14.93 24.10 -19.94
C PHE A 82 -15.29 23.11 -21.05
N GLY A 83 -15.98 23.56 -22.09
CA GLY A 83 -16.29 22.75 -23.27
C GLY A 83 -15.04 22.27 -24.00
N ILE A 84 -14.05 23.15 -24.17
CA ILE A 84 -12.75 22.80 -24.79
C ILE A 84 -12.00 21.78 -23.92
N VAL A 85 -11.95 21.98 -22.60
CA VAL A 85 -11.31 21.03 -21.67
C VAL A 85 -12.01 19.67 -21.73
N ALA A 86 -13.35 19.64 -21.76
CA ALA A 86 -14.11 18.41 -21.91
C ALA A 86 -13.84 17.71 -23.26
N GLY A 87 -13.78 18.47 -24.36
CA GLY A 87 -13.44 17.96 -25.68
C GLY A 87 -12.03 17.36 -25.73
N PHE A 88 -11.06 18.01 -25.10
CA PHE A 88 -9.70 17.49 -24.96
C PHE A 88 -9.69 16.14 -24.22
N TYR A 89 -10.41 16.02 -23.10
CA TYR A 89 -10.51 14.75 -22.38
C TYR A 89 -11.24 13.66 -23.18
N LEU A 90 -12.23 14.01 -23.99
CA LEU A 90 -12.91 13.08 -24.90
C LEU A 90 -11.96 12.55 -25.97
N ILE A 91 -11.14 13.42 -26.57
CA ILE A 91 -10.13 13.00 -27.56
C ILE A 91 -9.12 12.05 -26.92
N LEU A 92 -8.62 12.37 -25.73
CA LEU A 92 -7.73 11.48 -24.98
C LEU A 92 -8.39 10.12 -24.69
N LEU A 93 -9.65 10.12 -24.30
CA LEU A 93 -10.41 8.88 -24.06
C LEU A 93 -10.46 8.02 -25.32
N VAL A 94 -10.81 8.59 -26.46
CA VAL A 94 -10.86 7.87 -27.75
C VAL A 94 -9.47 7.35 -28.13
N LEU A 95 -8.43 8.16 -27.97
CA LEU A 95 -7.05 7.75 -28.25
C LEU A 95 -6.62 6.56 -27.39
N VAL A 96 -7.00 6.55 -26.11
CA VAL A 96 -6.74 5.42 -25.22
C VAL A 96 -7.53 4.18 -25.64
N LEU A 97 -8.82 4.33 -25.97
CA LEU A 97 -9.66 3.20 -26.37
C LEU A 97 -9.23 2.56 -27.70
N VAL A 98 -8.73 3.37 -28.65
CA VAL A 98 -8.35 2.90 -29.99
C VAL A 98 -6.87 2.51 -30.06
N GLY A 99 -5.99 3.22 -29.34
CA GLY A 99 -4.54 3.10 -29.48
C GLY A 99 -3.83 2.34 -28.37
N VAL A 100 -4.46 2.13 -27.21
CA VAL A 100 -3.81 1.43 -26.09
C VAL A 100 -4.32 -0.01 -26.02
N ASP A 101 -3.57 -0.91 -26.67
CA ASP A 101 -3.75 -2.34 -26.48
C ASP A 101 -3.53 -2.72 -25.01
N LYS A 102 -4.24 -3.76 -24.54
CA LYS A 102 -4.11 -4.29 -23.18
C LYS A 102 -2.66 -4.56 -22.77
N ALA A 103 -1.81 -4.94 -23.73
CA ALA A 103 -0.38 -5.16 -23.52
C ALA A 103 0.41 -3.88 -23.19
N ALA A 104 0.09 -2.75 -23.84
CA ALA A 104 0.70 -1.46 -23.54
C ALA A 104 0.29 -0.95 -22.15
N PHE A 105 -0.98 -1.12 -21.80
CA PHE A 105 -1.48 -0.79 -20.47
C PHE A 105 -0.82 -1.65 -19.38
N GLN A 106 -0.70 -2.96 -19.62
CA GLN A 106 0.02 -3.87 -18.72
C GLN A 106 1.50 -3.50 -18.61
N GLY A 107 2.17 -3.12 -19.70
CA GLY A 107 3.57 -2.70 -19.70
C GLY A 107 3.83 -1.45 -18.85
N ILE A 108 2.96 -0.44 -18.95
CA ILE A 108 3.05 0.79 -18.15
C ILE A 108 2.72 0.50 -16.68
N ALA A 109 1.66 -0.27 -16.42
CA ALA A 109 1.28 -0.65 -15.07
C ALA A 109 2.40 -1.42 -14.37
N ASN A 110 3.01 -2.40 -15.04
CA ASN A 110 4.08 -3.19 -14.46
C ASN A 110 5.35 -2.35 -14.22
N LYS A 111 5.66 -1.38 -15.11
CA LYS A 111 6.80 -0.48 -14.94
C LYS A 111 6.59 0.51 -13.77
N ALA A 112 5.41 1.09 -13.68
CA ALA A 112 5.05 1.98 -12.58
C ALA A 112 5.05 1.23 -11.24
N LEU A 113 4.44 0.05 -11.17
CA LEU A 113 4.39 -0.75 -9.95
C LEU A 113 5.76 -1.29 -9.53
N LYS A 114 6.58 -1.75 -10.50
CA LYS A 114 7.90 -2.31 -10.20
C LYS A 114 8.89 -1.24 -9.71
N ASP A 115 8.87 -0.03 -10.25
CA ASP A 115 9.78 1.04 -9.79
C ASP A 115 9.40 1.61 -8.42
N THR A 116 8.12 1.62 -8.05
CA THR A 116 7.68 2.12 -6.73
C THR A 116 7.77 1.05 -5.63
N ILE A 117 7.61 -0.25 -5.95
CA ILE A 117 7.62 -1.33 -4.96
C ILE A 117 9.01 -2.01 -4.83
N TYR A 118 9.84 -2.06 -5.88
CA TYR A 118 11.11 -2.81 -5.83
C TYR A 118 12.28 -2.02 -5.19
N LYS A 119 12.14 -0.69 -5.01
CA LYS A 119 13.21 0.13 -4.42
C LYS A 119 13.26 0.08 -2.88
N SER A 120 12.24 -0.46 -2.20
CA SER A 120 12.20 -0.54 -0.74
C SER A 120 12.92 -1.76 -0.15
N ASP A 121 13.17 -2.81 -0.93
CA ASP A 121 13.80 -4.05 -0.43
C ASP A 121 15.34 -4.01 -0.48
N LYS A 122 15.92 -3.14 -1.33
CA LYS A 122 17.38 -3.03 -1.49
C LYS A 122 18.11 -2.08 -0.52
N ARG A 123 17.42 -1.62 0.54
CA ARG A 123 18.06 -0.86 1.63
C ARG A 123 18.31 -1.67 2.90
N GLN A 124 18.02 -2.97 2.90
CA GLN A 124 18.28 -3.85 4.05
C GLN A 124 19.27 -5.01 3.75
N ALA A 125 20.05 -4.92 2.67
CA ALA A 125 21.17 -5.82 2.41
C ALA A 125 22.50 -5.05 2.48
#